data_AF-Q6BQW1-F1
#
_entry.id   AF-Q6BQW1-F1
#
_cell.length_a   1.000
_cell.length_b   1.000
_cell.length_c   1.000
_cell.angle_alpha   90.00
_cell.angle_beta   90.00
_cell.angle_gamma   90.00
#
_symmetry.space_group_name_H-M   'P 1'
#
loop_
_entity.id
_entity.type
_entity.pdbx_description
1 polymer ?
#
loop_
_entity_poly.entity_id
_entity_poly.type
_entity_poly.pdbx_seq_one_letter_code
_entity_poly.pdbx_strand_id
1 'polypeptide(L)'
;MDAYKFPRVSIEFCAACKWHNRAVWYLQEVMQTFSDPEKNFIPEVALQPVYNNPGLFQVVVIKDANSQPEIIYKRKFKKQGLAQEESYYFDGFPDSKLLKGLLRDKLFPQEQLGHIDKYKDVLNDGSCRECKVQE
;
A
#
# COMPACT_ATOMS: atom_id res chain seq x y z
N MET A 1 9.30 22.70 13.29
CA MET A 1 8.27 22.10 12.42
C MET A 1 8.84 20.79 11.94
N ASP A 2 8.18 19.67 12.23
CA ASP A 2 8.56 18.39 11.62
C ASP A 2 8.39 18.51 10.10
N ALA A 3 9.39 18.07 9.34
CA ALA A 3 9.40 18.17 7.89
C ALA A 3 8.31 17.32 7.21
N TYR A 4 7.73 16.36 7.94
CA TYR A 4 6.70 15.43 7.48
C TYR A 4 5.65 15.21 8.57
N LYS A 5 4.47 14.75 8.17
CA LYS A 5 3.43 14.25 9.09
C LYS A 5 3.42 12.73 9.06
N PHE A 6 3.26 12.11 10.22
CA PHE A 6 3.29 10.66 10.38
C PHE A 6 1.95 10.14 10.92
N PRO A 7 1.52 8.91 10.55
CA PRO A 7 2.16 8.01 9.59
C PRO A 7 2.16 8.55 8.14
N ARG A 8 3.25 8.30 7.42
CA ARG A 8 3.45 8.74 6.04
C ARG A 8 3.34 7.55 5.09
N VAL A 9 2.57 7.71 4.02
CA VAL A 9 2.47 6.72 2.93
C VAL A 9 3.05 7.32 1.65
N SER A 10 3.99 6.64 1.02
CA SER A 10 4.59 7.04 -0.25
C SER A 10 4.28 6.00 -1.33
N ILE A 11 3.70 6.46 -2.45
CA ILE A 11 3.44 5.66 -3.64
C ILE A 11 4.52 5.99 -4.66
N GLU A 12 5.47 5.07 -4.82
CA GLU A 12 6.58 5.19 -5.74
C GLU A 12 6.25 4.45 -7.05
N PHE A 13 6.40 5.13 -8.18
CA PHE A 13 6.02 4.55 -9.47
C PHE A 13 6.92 5.00 -10.61
N CYS A 14 7.03 4.14 -11.62
CA CYS A 14 7.72 4.44 -12.87
C CYS A 14 7.04 5.60 -13.62
N ALA A 15 7.71 6.77 -13.66
CA ALA A 15 7.22 7.96 -14.36
C ALA A 15 7.16 7.72 -15.88
N ALA A 16 8.18 7.06 -16.45
CA ALA A 16 8.27 6.75 -17.88
C ALA A 16 7.18 5.78 -18.36
N CYS A 17 6.59 5.00 -17.45
CA CYS A 17 5.56 4.01 -17.76
C CYS A 17 4.15 4.63 -17.88
N LYS A 18 4.02 5.95 -17.69
CA LYS A 18 2.76 6.70 -17.72
C LYS A 18 1.74 6.21 -16.68
N TRP A 19 2.19 5.81 -15.49
CA TRP A 19 1.31 5.30 -14.41
C TRP A 19 0.79 6.39 -13.45
N HIS A 20 0.97 7.67 -13.76
CA HIS A 20 0.53 8.81 -12.95
C HIS A 20 -0.94 8.71 -12.53
N ASN A 21 -1.86 8.48 -13.48
CA ASN A 21 -3.30 8.41 -13.18
C ASN A 21 -3.64 7.27 -12.21
N ARG A 22 -2.94 6.14 -12.33
CA ARG A 22 -3.11 5.01 -11.40
C ARG A 22 -2.57 5.35 -10.01
N ALA A 23 -1.41 5.98 -9.93
CA ALA A 23 -0.85 6.42 -8.65
C ALA A 23 -1.76 7.43 -7.94
N VAL A 24 -2.33 8.40 -8.68
CA VAL A 24 -3.31 9.36 -8.16
C VAL A 24 -4.58 8.65 -7.67
N TRP A 25 -5.08 7.66 -8.39
CA TRP A 25 -6.24 6.89 -7.95
C TRP A 25 -5.98 6.19 -6.61
N TYR A 26 -4.83 5.54 -6.42
CA TYR A 26 -4.50 4.94 -5.12
C TYR A 26 -4.39 5.96 -4.00
N LEU A 27 -3.83 7.15 -4.26
CA LEU A 27 -3.79 8.23 -3.28
C LEU A 27 -5.22 8.63 -2.86
N GLN A 28 -6.15 8.76 -3.81
CA GLN A 28 -7.55 9.06 -3.53
C GLN A 28 -8.20 7.96 -2.68
N GLU A 29 -7.96 6.68 -3.00
CA GLU A 29 -8.49 5.55 -2.22
C GLU A 29 -7.99 5.55 -0.78
N VAL A 30 -6.71 5.89 -0.55
CA VAL A 30 -6.12 6.01 0.79
C VAL A 30 -6.76 7.18 1.53
N MET A 31 -6.80 8.37 0.94
CA MET A 31 -7.41 9.54 1.58
C MET A 31 -8.87 9.31 1.94
N GLN A 32 -9.67 8.76 1.03
CA GLN A 32 -11.09 8.51 1.29
C GLN A 32 -11.33 7.51 2.44
N THR A 33 -10.41 6.57 2.65
CA THR A 33 -10.57 5.52 3.67
C THR A 33 -10.05 5.95 5.03
N PHE A 34 -8.94 6.69 5.06
CA PHE A 34 -8.23 6.98 6.30
C PHE A 34 -8.40 8.43 6.79
N SER A 35 -8.95 9.35 6.00
CA SER A 35 -9.18 10.76 6.39
C SER A 35 -10.48 11.04 7.18
N ASP A 36 -11.14 10.04 7.75
CA ASP A 36 -12.32 10.23 8.61
C ASP A 36 -11.96 11.14 9.81
N PRO A 37 -12.65 12.26 10.09
CA PRO A 37 -12.35 13.17 11.19
C PRO A 37 -12.27 12.54 12.58
N GLU A 38 -13.00 11.46 12.86
CA GLU A 38 -12.99 10.80 14.17
C GLU A 38 -11.78 9.87 14.36
N LYS A 39 -11.20 9.41 13.25
CA LYS A 39 -10.14 8.40 13.20
C LYS A 39 -8.82 8.92 12.64
N ASN A 40 -8.88 10.00 11.86
CA ASN A 40 -7.84 10.68 11.07
C ASN A 40 -6.50 9.93 10.98
N PHE A 41 -6.55 8.81 10.26
CA PHE A 41 -5.43 7.92 10.04
C PHE A 41 -4.69 8.36 8.77
N ILE A 42 -3.35 8.37 8.80
CA ILE A 42 -2.49 8.78 7.66
C ILE A 42 -2.67 10.26 7.27
N PRO A 43 -1.99 11.19 7.96
CA PRO A 43 -2.02 12.62 7.64
C PRO A 43 -1.23 12.99 6.37
N GLU A 44 -0.38 12.09 5.85
CA GLU A 44 0.43 12.36 4.66
C GLU A 44 0.42 11.19 3.68
N VAL A 45 0.02 11.48 2.44
CA VAL A 45 0.15 10.58 1.30
C VAL A 45 0.94 11.31 0.20
N ALA A 46 2.04 10.72 -0.23
CA ALA A 46 2.95 11.28 -1.21
C ALA A 46 2.97 10.44 -2.50
N LEU A 47 3.04 11.12 -3.64
CA LEU A 47 3.34 10.50 -4.94
C LEU A 47 4.80 10.78 -5.29
N GLN A 48 5.56 9.72 -5.58
CA GLN A 48 6.98 9.83 -5.88
C GLN A 48 7.29 9.21 -7.25
N PRO A 49 7.37 10.04 -8.32
CA PRO A 49 7.75 9.57 -9.65
C PRO A 49 9.22 9.16 -9.67
N VAL A 50 9.49 7.94 -10.12
CA VAL A 50 10.84 7.38 -10.28
C VAL A 50 11.15 7.25 -11.77
N TYR A 51 12.25 7.87 -12.20
CA TYR A 51 12.64 7.93 -13.61
C TYR A 51 13.68 6.89 -14.02
N ASN A 52 14.50 6.43 -13.07
CA ASN A 52 15.63 5.51 -13.30
C ASN A 52 15.31 4.04 -13.00
N ASN A 53 14.06 3.68 -12.73
CA ASN A 53 13.65 2.30 -12.44
C ASN A 53 12.37 1.92 -13.23
N PRO A 54 12.51 1.53 -14.52
CA PRO A 54 11.38 1.20 -15.37
C PRO A 54 10.57 0.04 -14.81
N GLY A 55 9.24 0.19 -14.71
CA GLY A 55 8.34 -0.86 -14.24
C GLY A 55 8.16 -0.93 -12.72
N LEU A 56 8.84 -0.07 -11.95
CA LEU A 56 8.63 0.06 -10.51
C LEU A 56 7.21 0.50 -10.18
N PHE A 57 6.59 -0.18 -9.23
CA PHE A 57 5.42 0.29 -8.51
C PHE A 57 5.48 -0.29 -7.10
N GLN A 58 5.62 0.57 -6.09
CA GLN A 58 5.68 0.14 -4.70
C GLN A 58 5.03 1.15 -3.75
N VAL A 59 4.63 0.67 -2.58
CA VAL A 59 4.06 1.49 -1.50
C VAL A 59 4.94 1.32 -0.28
N VAL A 60 5.41 2.45 0.24
CA VAL A 60 6.32 2.55 1.37
C VAL A 60 5.63 3.31 2.49
N VAL A 61 5.81 2.87 3.73
CA VAL A 61 5.24 3.53 4.90
C VAL A 61 6.31 3.92 5.90
N ILE A 62 6.10 5.03 6.60
CA ILE A 62 6.90 5.44 7.76
C ILE A 62 5.93 5.72 8.90
N LYS A 63 6.04 4.99 10.01
CA LYS A 63 5.07 5.05 11.12
C LYS A 63 5.20 6.32 11.96
N ASP A 64 6.42 6.69 12.30
CA ASP A 64 6.77 7.83 13.14
C ASP A 64 8.16 8.38 12.76
N ALA A 65 8.58 9.46 13.42
CA ALA A 65 9.83 10.15 13.12
C ALA A 65 11.10 9.29 13.35
N ASN A 66 11.02 8.23 14.15
CA ASN A 66 12.14 7.34 14.47
C ASN A 66 12.10 6.02 13.68
N SER A 67 11.01 5.77 12.96
CA SER A 67 10.81 4.56 12.19
C SER A 67 11.54 4.61 10.84
N GLN A 68 12.11 3.48 10.43
CA GLN A 68 12.65 3.34 9.08
C GLN A 68 11.51 3.15 8.05
N PRO A 69 11.72 3.56 6.79
CA PRO A 69 10.78 3.27 5.71
C PRO A 69 10.62 1.76 5.48
N GLU A 70 9.38 1.31 5.37
CA GLU A 70 9.05 -0.10 5.14
C GLU A 70 8.18 -0.28 3.90
N ILE A 71 8.55 -1.23 3.05
CA ILE A 71 7.78 -1.59 1.85
C ILE A 71 6.64 -2.52 2.28
N ILE A 72 5.39 -2.11 2.05
CA ILE A 72 4.21 -2.94 2.30
C ILE A 72 3.69 -3.61 1.03
N TYR A 73 4.03 -3.06 -0.13
CA TYR A 73 3.63 -3.58 -1.43
C TYR A 73 4.69 -3.24 -2.47
N LYS A 74 5.05 -4.22 -3.29
CA LYS A 74 5.91 -4.03 -4.45
C LYS A 74 5.46 -4.94 -5.58
N ARG A 75 5.27 -4.35 -6.75
CA ARG A 75 4.92 -5.09 -7.96
C ARG A 75 6.10 -5.92 -8.43
N LYS A 76 5.86 -7.21 -8.70
CA LYS A 76 6.85 -8.12 -9.26
C LYS A 76 7.26 -7.77 -10.70
N PHE A 77 8.53 -7.98 -10.99
CA PHE A 77 9.10 -7.94 -12.34
C PHE A 77 8.97 -9.31 -13.01
N LYS A 78 8.31 -9.36 -14.17
CA LYS A 78 8.11 -10.60 -14.95
C LYS A 78 9.37 -11.10 -15.66
N LYS A 79 10.41 -10.26 -15.80
CA LYS A 79 11.55 -10.49 -16.73
C LYS A 79 12.91 -10.56 -16.05
N GLN A 80 12.97 -10.67 -14.74
CA GLN A 80 14.24 -10.72 -14.02
C GLN A 80 14.31 -12.03 -13.26
N GLY A 81 15.36 -12.82 -13.52
CA GLY A 81 15.73 -13.99 -12.69
C GLY A 81 16.21 -13.60 -11.29
N LEU A 82 15.65 -12.53 -10.75
CA LEU A 82 15.86 -12.06 -9.40
C LEU A 82 14.85 -12.77 -8.50
N ALA A 83 15.35 -13.32 -7.39
CA ALA A 83 14.49 -13.80 -6.32
C ALA A 83 13.61 -12.64 -5.83
N GLN A 84 12.30 -12.87 -5.84
CA GLN A 84 11.25 -11.93 -5.39
C GLN A 84 10.36 -12.70 -4.42
N GLU A 85 10.95 -13.09 -3.29
CA GLU A 85 10.39 -14.06 -2.34
C GLU A 85 9.82 -13.37 -1.10
N GLU A 86 10.14 -12.09 -0.90
CA GLU A 86 9.67 -11.31 0.23
C GLU A 86 8.14 -11.12 0.18
N SER A 87 7.52 -11.09 1.36
CA SER A 87 6.05 -11.05 1.51
C SER A 87 5.40 -9.81 0.91
N TYR A 88 6.16 -8.74 0.69
CA TYR A 88 5.69 -7.52 0.05
C TYR A 88 5.68 -7.60 -1.48
N TYR A 89 6.15 -8.70 -2.12
CA TYR A 89 6.08 -8.87 -3.56
C TYR A 89 4.75 -9.44 -4.02
N PHE A 90 4.06 -8.69 -4.87
CA PHE A 90 2.76 -9.04 -5.42
C PHE A 90 2.77 -9.02 -6.94
N ASP A 91 1.99 -9.91 -7.53
CA ASP A 91 1.73 -9.89 -8.96
C ASP A 91 0.78 -8.74 -9.34
N GLY A 92 1.01 -8.12 -10.49
CA GLY A 92 0.13 -7.07 -11.01
C GLY A 92 0.14 -5.77 -10.20
N PHE A 93 -1.02 -5.15 -10.08
CA PHE A 93 -1.24 -3.91 -9.32
C PHE A 93 -2.22 -4.21 -8.19
N PRO A 94 -2.11 -3.57 -7.01
CA PRO A 94 -3.00 -3.86 -5.90
C PRO A 94 -4.44 -3.48 -6.27
N ASP A 95 -5.42 -4.30 -5.93
CA ASP A 95 -6.77 -3.76 -5.88
C ASP A 95 -6.90 -2.80 -4.67
N SER A 96 -8.00 -2.05 -4.62
CA SER A 96 -8.25 -1.08 -3.54
C SER A 96 -8.34 -1.76 -2.17
N LYS A 97 -8.94 -2.95 -2.10
CA LYS A 97 -9.17 -3.68 -0.85
C LYS A 97 -7.86 -4.17 -0.24
N LEU A 98 -6.99 -4.78 -1.06
CA LEU A 98 -5.67 -5.26 -0.69
C LEU A 98 -4.81 -4.11 -0.17
N LEU A 99 -4.74 -2.99 -0.89
CA LEU A 99 -3.91 -1.86 -0.45
C LEU A 99 -4.36 -1.31 0.91
N LYS A 100 -5.68 -1.13 1.09
CA LYS A 100 -6.26 -0.64 2.37
C LYS A 100 -6.01 -1.64 3.49
N GLY A 101 -6.16 -2.94 3.22
CA GLY A 101 -5.85 -4.01 4.16
C GLY A 101 -4.40 -4.00 4.62
N LEU A 102 -3.44 -3.93 3.67
CA LEU A 102 -2.00 -3.86 3.97
C LEU A 102 -1.65 -2.62 4.81
N LEU A 103 -2.24 -1.46 4.47
CA LEU A 103 -2.03 -0.23 5.23
C LEU A 103 -2.58 -0.33 6.66
N ARG A 104 -3.80 -0.84 6.82
CA ARG A 104 -4.42 -1.08 8.13
C ARG A 104 -3.59 -2.06 8.96
N ASP A 105 -3.26 -3.22 8.42
CA ASP A 105 -2.49 -4.24 9.13
C ASP A 105 -1.12 -3.72 9.59
N LYS A 106 -0.50 -2.87 8.76
CA LYS A 106 0.81 -2.32 9.08
C LYS A 106 0.75 -1.17 10.08
N LEU A 107 -0.15 -0.22 9.89
CA LEU A 107 -0.17 1.05 10.62
C LEU A 107 -1.14 1.03 11.81
N PHE A 108 -2.27 0.33 11.69
CA PHE A 108 -3.38 0.35 12.65
C PHE A 108 -3.95 -1.07 12.88
N PRO A 109 -3.16 -2.03 13.40
CA PRO A 109 -3.54 -3.43 13.48
C PRO A 109 -4.75 -3.73 14.40
N GLN A 110 -5.13 -2.77 15.24
CA GLN A 110 -6.28 -2.89 16.15
C GLN A 110 -7.58 -2.31 15.55
N GLU A 111 -7.49 -1.58 14.44
CA GLU A 111 -8.63 -0.94 13.81
C GLU A 111 -9.35 -1.91 12.86
N GLN A 112 -10.67 -1.74 12.75
CA GLN A 112 -11.50 -2.46 11.80
C GLN A 112 -12.05 -1.51 10.75
N LEU A 113 -11.80 -1.81 9.47
CA LEU A 113 -12.30 -1.09 8.29
C LEU A 113 -13.66 -1.63 7.80
N GLY A 114 -14.41 -2.31 8.68
CA GLY A 114 -15.78 -2.76 8.41
C GLY A 114 -15.88 -3.73 7.23
N HIS A 115 -16.52 -3.31 6.13
CA HIS A 115 -16.74 -4.15 4.95
C HIS A 115 -15.45 -4.66 4.29
N ILE A 116 -14.34 -3.93 4.45
CA ILE A 116 -13.02 -4.34 3.96
C ILE A 116 -12.53 -5.59 4.70
N ASP A 117 -12.89 -5.72 5.99
CA ASP A 117 -12.37 -6.75 6.89
C ASP A 117 -13.30 -7.96 7.03
N LYS A 118 -14.58 -7.83 6.62
CA LYS A 118 -15.59 -8.90 6.70
C LYS A 118 -15.25 -10.15 5.89
N TYR A 119 -14.50 -10.00 4.80
CA TYR A 119 -14.06 -11.12 3.97
C TYR A 119 -12.56 -10.97 3.73
N LYS A 120 -11.77 -11.95 4.19
CA LYS A 120 -10.37 -12.10 3.76
C LYS A 120 -10.35 -12.68 2.34
N ASP A 121 -10.71 -11.84 1.37
CA ASP A 121 -10.36 -12.07 -0.03
C ASP A 121 -8.94 -11.54 -0.18
N VAL A 122 -7.94 -12.40 -0.35
CA VAL A 122 -6.59 -11.89 -0.61
C VAL A 122 -6.18 -12.36 -1.98
N LEU A 123 -6.35 -11.60 -3.05
CA LEU A 123 -5.57 -11.91 -4.25
C LEU A 123 -5.03 -10.62 -4.88
N ASN A 124 -3.77 -10.33 -4.59
CA ASN A 124 -2.79 -10.58 -5.62
C ASN A 124 -1.91 -11.71 -5.06
N ASP A 125 -1.92 -12.90 -5.64
CA ASP A 125 -1.41 -14.12 -4.99
C ASP A 125 0.07 -13.99 -4.63
N GLY A 126 0.47 -13.83 -3.37
CA GLY A 126 0.00 -14.50 -2.15
C GLY A 126 -1.50 -14.52 -1.82
N SER A 127 -2.15 -15.64 -2.15
CA SER A 127 -3.60 -15.81 -2.26
C SER A 127 -4.41 -16.14 -0.99
N CYS A 128 -5.69 -15.73 -0.87
CA CYS A 128 -6.77 -16.34 -0.10
C CYS A 128 -8.12 -16.24 -0.85
N ARG A 129 -8.78 -17.41 -0.95
CA ARG A 129 -9.97 -17.72 -1.76
C ARG A 129 -11.28 -17.75 -0.98
N GLU A 130 -11.24 -17.88 0.34
CA GLU A 130 -12.39 -17.95 1.27
C GLU A 130 -11.83 -18.27 2.66
N CYS A 131 -11.46 -17.26 3.44
CA CYS A 131 -10.97 -17.45 4.80
C CYS A 131 -12.16 -17.18 5.76
N LYS A 132 -12.92 -18.24 6.16
CA LYS A 132 -13.95 -18.12 7.20
C LYS A 132 -13.30 -17.69 8.51
N VAL A 133 -13.64 -16.49 8.98
CA VAL A 133 -13.34 -16.08 10.36
C VAL A 133 -14.52 -16.56 11.21
N GLN A 134 -14.36 -17.69 11.87
CA GLN A 134 -15.11 -18.09 13.06
C GLN A 134 -14.05 -18.49 14.09
N GLU A 135 -14.06 -18.05 15.36
CA GLU A 135 -15.15 -17.50 16.19
C GLU A 135 -14.75 -16.17 16.85
#